data_AF-A0AAD4FCH4-F1
#
_entry.id   AF-A0AAD4FCH4-F1
#
_cell.length_a   1.000
_cell.length_b   1.000
_cell.length_c   1.000
_cell.angle_alpha   90.00
_cell.angle_beta   90.00
_cell.angle_gamma   90.00
#
_symmetry.space_group_name_H-M   'P 1'
#
loop_
_entity.id
_entity.type
_entity.pdbx_description
1 polymer ?
#
loop_
_entity_poly.entity_id
_entity_poly.type
_entity_poly.pdbx_seq_one_letter_code
_entity_poly.pdbx_strand_id
1 'polypeptide(L)'
;MSRPNMNAPIPSYEEAVVASPPTTAPRRPSEPEAAGQSPTDAAPPPMLVPTSPPPELPPAYAVVDEKATTFTIYGTFIHTPNAPAYQISSLLDARINKLRIRRLRAEEVTFLQSGAPTVAFDNSSVLYEAHDPPFLINEYYIQGRAGSTLPGALQLRFGLRRWHVVHMPTQGSRPNEIMTCGKLGGFTKALKQRRNELEPSQWKDSEGHVIATEVLKMGPGGKMPTIELRDDLDQTCRELVLALWVSRLWAAFGAGSG
;
A
#
# COMPACT_ATOMS: atom_id res chain seq x y z
N MET A 1 -7.81 15.80 49.09
CA MET A 1 -7.90 15.19 47.75
C MET A 1 -6.73 14.23 47.58
N SER A 2 -7.02 12.93 47.53
CA SER A 2 -6.05 11.84 47.63
C SER A 2 -5.29 11.62 46.31
N ARG A 3 -3.98 11.40 46.40
CA ARG A 3 -3.10 11.05 45.28
C ARG A 3 -3.32 9.57 44.87
N PRO A 4 -3.29 9.23 43.58
CA PRO A 4 -3.35 7.83 43.14
C PRO A 4 -2.07 7.08 43.49
N ASN A 5 -2.26 5.85 43.95
CA ASN A 5 -1.26 4.92 44.45
C ASN A 5 -0.41 4.35 43.29
N MET A 6 0.85 4.77 43.17
CA MET A 6 1.85 4.22 42.25
C MET A 6 2.50 2.97 42.88
N ASN A 7 1.79 1.85 42.92
CA ASN A 7 2.38 0.54 43.23
C ASN A 7 1.58 -0.56 42.56
N ALA A 8 1.79 -0.74 41.26
CA ALA A 8 1.49 -1.98 40.57
C ALA A 8 2.82 -2.68 40.25
N PRO A 9 3.06 -3.92 40.72
CA PRO A 9 4.31 -4.64 40.47
C PRO A 9 4.43 -4.99 38.98
N ILE A 10 5.62 -4.77 38.42
CA ILE A 10 5.98 -5.12 37.05
C ILE A 10 6.18 -6.65 37.00
N PRO A 11 5.54 -7.40 36.08
CA PRO A 11 5.77 -8.84 35.92
C PRO A 11 7.21 -9.14 35.46
N SER A 12 7.84 -10.13 36.09
CA SER A 12 9.20 -10.60 35.75
C SER A 12 9.20 -11.55 34.54
N TYR A 13 10.31 -11.57 33.80
CA TYR A 13 10.51 -12.21 32.50
C TYR A 13 10.64 -13.75 32.53
N GLU A 14 10.35 -14.43 33.65
CA GLU A 14 10.51 -15.89 33.79
C GLU A 14 9.21 -16.71 33.67
N GLU A 15 8.04 -16.09 33.42
CA GLU A 15 6.76 -16.81 33.28
C GLU A 15 6.31 -17.09 31.82
N ALA A 16 7.14 -16.82 30.81
CA ALA A 16 6.74 -16.93 29.39
C ALA A 16 7.40 -18.09 28.60
N VAL A 17 7.89 -19.13 29.27
CA VAL A 17 8.38 -20.34 28.60
C VAL A 17 7.90 -21.55 29.40
N VAL A 18 6.91 -22.28 28.85
CA VAL A 18 6.62 -23.72 29.00
C VAL A 18 5.12 -23.92 28.74
N ALA A 19 4.79 -24.36 27.52
CA ALA A 19 3.73 -25.35 27.25
C ALA A 19 3.69 -25.64 25.73
N SER A 20 4.52 -26.58 25.30
CA SER A 20 4.34 -27.28 24.02
C SER A 20 3.15 -28.24 24.13
N PRO A 21 2.37 -28.47 23.07
CA PRO A 21 1.26 -29.43 23.11
C PRO A 21 1.79 -30.87 23.11
N PRO A 22 1.31 -31.77 23.99
CA PRO A 22 1.70 -33.17 23.94
C PRO A 22 0.94 -33.89 22.82
N THR A 23 1.70 -34.38 21.86
CA THR A 23 1.35 -35.53 21.03
C THR A 23 1.49 -36.79 21.89
N THR A 24 0.45 -37.62 22.00
CA THR A 24 0.65 -39.03 22.39
C THR A 24 -0.53 -39.91 22.00
N ALA A 25 -0.27 -40.80 21.04
CA ALA A 25 -0.96 -42.08 20.93
C ALA A 25 -0.29 -43.09 21.89
N PRO A 26 -1.03 -44.08 22.43
CA PRO A 26 -0.41 -45.34 22.84
C PRO A 26 -1.03 -46.57 22.17
N ARG A 27 -0.13 -47.36 21.59
CA ARG A 27 -0.29 -48.74 21.11
C ARG A 27 -0.66 -49.67 22.28
N ARG A 28 -1.48 -50.70 22.02
CA ARG A 28 -1.74 -51.82 22.93
C ARG A 28 -1.00 -53.09 22.47
N PRO A 29 -0.47 -53.96 23.36
CA PRO A 29 0.31 -55.16 23.01
C PRO A 29 -0.53 -56.47 22.95
N SER A 30 -0.17 -57.31 21.97
CA SER A 30 -0.02 -58.79 21.90
C SER A 30 -1.00 -59.80 22.55
N GLU A 31 -1.72 -60.56 21.69
CA GLU A 31 -1.94 -62.06 21.57
C GLU A 31 -2.34 -62.98 22.76
N PRO A 32 -2.86 -64.24 22.57
CA PRO A 32 -3.10 -65.04 21.33
C PRO A 32 -4.45 -65.85 21.22
N GLU A 33 -4.59 -66.53 20.05
CA GLU A 33 -5.34 -67.77 19.74
C GLU A 33 -6.89 -67.83 19.69
N ALA A 34 -7.44 -68.11 18.49
CA ALA A 34 -8.05 -69.40 18.15
C ALA A 34 -8.59 -69.43 16.69
N ALA A 35 -8.61 -70.64 16.13
CA ALA A 35 -8.85 -71.01 14.73
C ALA A 35 -10.24 -70.66 14.16
N GLY A 36 -10.32 -70.58 12.82
CA GLY A 36 -11.53 -70.96 12.08
C GLY A 36 -11.84 -70.19 10.79
N GLN A 37 -11.52 -70.83 9.66
CA GLN A 37 -12.34 -70.88 8.43
C GLN A 37 -12.68 -69.58 7.64
N SER A 38 -12.23 -69.55 6.38
CA SER A 38 -12.83 -68.77 5.27
C SER A 38 -14.29 -69.26 5.01
N PRO A 39 -15.22 -68.51 4.36
CA PRO A 39 -15.01 -67.94 3.02
C PRO A 39 -15.73 -66.59 2.70
N THR A 40 -15.26 -65.96 1.62
CA THR A 40 -15.92 -65.01 0.69
C THR A 40 -17.18 -64.26 1.11
N ASP A 41 -17.12 -62.93 1.11
CA ASP A 41 -18.17 -62.13 0.46
C ASP A 41 -17.66 -60.77 -0.04
N ALA A 42 -18.23 -60.32 -1.15
CA ALA A 42 -17.75 -59.23 -1.99
C ALA A 42 -18.05 -57.83 -1.41
N ALA A 43 -17.07 -56.94 -1.42
CA ALA A 43 -17.27 -55.49 -1.25
C ALA A 43 -16.56 -54.74 -2.41
N PRO A 44 -17.24 -53.84 -3.14
CA PRO A 44 -16.61 -53.07 -4.21
C PRO A 44 -15.68 -51.99 -3.62
N PRO A 45 -14.63 -51.56 -4.34
CA PRO A 45 -13.75 -50.50 -3.87
C PRO A 45 -14.49 -49.16 -3.86
N PRO A 46 -14.16 -48.23 -2.93
CA PRO A 46 -14.76 -46.91 -2.93
C PRO A 46 -14.30 -46.14 -4.18
N MET A 47 -15.27 -45.61 -4.93
CA MET A 47 -15.02 -44.74 -6.07
C MET A 47 -14.26 -43.49 -5.60
N LEU A 48 -13.04 -43.31 -6.11
CA LEU A 48 -12.31 -42.05 -6.06
C LEU A 48 -13.09 -41.03 -6.90
N VAL A 49 -13.84 -40.15 -6.24
CA VAL A 49 -14.40 -38.96 -6.88
C VAL A 49 -13.21 -38.03 -7.18
N PRO A 50 -12.92 -37.69 -8.45
CA PRO A 50 -11.95 -36.65 -8.73
C PRO A 50 -12.57 -35.32 -8.31
N THR A 51 -12.06 -34.73 -7.23
CA THR A 51 -12.36 -33.35 -6.86
C THR A 51 -11.77 -32.47 -7.94
N SER A 52 -12.57 -32.13 -8.96
CA SER A 52 -12.20 -31.09 -9.91
C SER A 52 -11.91 -29.81 -9.12
N PRO A 53 -10.75 -29.15 -9.32
CA PRO A 53 -10.53 -27.85 -8.71
C PRO A 53 -11.69 -26.92 -9.13
N PRO A 54 -12.22 -26.08 -8.22
CA PRO A 54 -13.26 -25.14 -8.59
C PRO A 54 -12.78 -24.30 -9.78
N PRO A 55 -13.66 -24.01 -10.75
CA PRO A 55 -13.28 -23.22 -11.91
C PRO A 55 -12.69 -21.89 -11.43
N GLU A 56 -11.50 -21.58 -11.94
CA GLU A 56 -10.79 -20.35 -11.66
C GLU A 56 -11.69 -19.18 -12.09
N LEU A 57 -12.18 -18.43 -11.10
CA LEU A 57 -13.02 -17.26 -11.34
C LEU A 57 -12.23 -16.29 -12.24
N PRO A 58 -12.88 -15.66 -13.23
CA PRO A 58 -12.22 -14.67 -14.07
C PRO A 58 -11.59 -13.58 -13.18
N PRO A 59 -10.47 -12.97 -13.60
CA PRO A 59 -9.80 -11.95 -12.79
C PRO A 59 -10.79 -10.88 -12.37
N ALA A 60 -10.87 -10.58 -11.08
CA ALA A 60 -11.66 -9.47 -10.58
C ALA A 60 -11.03 -8.17 -11.10
N TYR A 61 -11.41 -7.75 -12.31
CA TYR A 61 -11.04 -6.44 -12.84
C TYR A 61 -11.47 -5.40 -11.81
N ALA A 62 -10.50 -4.68 -11.28
CA ALA A 62 -10.74 -3.68 -10.26
C ALA A 62 -11.70 -2.62 -10.79
N VAL A 63 -12.68 -2.24 -9.98
CA VAL A 63 -13.57 -1.09 -10.20
C VAL A 63 -12.77 0.21 -9.98
N VAL A 64 -11.59 0.31 -10.58
CA VAL A 64 -10.93 1.60 -10.76
C VAL A 64 -11.58 2.17 -11.99
N ASP A 65 -12.49 3.12 -11.79
CA ASP A 65 -13.06 3.89 -12.89
C ASP A 65 -11.91 4.45 -13.73
N GLU A 66 -11.74 3.90 -14.94
CA GLU A 66 -10.67 4.30 -15.85
C GLU A 66 -10.77 5.78 -16.22
N LYS A 67 -11.93 6.41 -16.00
CA LYS A 67 -12.16 7.84 -16.25
C LYS A 67 -11.98 8.70 -15.01
N ALA A 68 -11.73 8.12 -13.85
CA ALA A 68 -11.50 8.91 -12.64
C ALA A 68 -10.16 9.65 -12.76
N THR A 69 -10.25 10.98 -12.77
CA THR A 69 -9.09 11.87 -12.78
C THR A 69 -8.88 12.60 -11.46
N THR A 70 -9.86 12.59 -10.57
CA THR A 70 -9.73 13.22 -9.24
C THR A 70 -9.52 12.16 -8.17
N PHE A 71 -8.50 12.34 -7.33
CA PHE A 71 -8.19 11.44 -6.23
C PHE A 71 -7.97 12.20 -4.93
N THR A 72 -8.52 11.71 -3.83
CA THR A 72 -8.42 12.34 -2.49
C THR A 72 -8.03 11.30 -1.45
N ILE A 73 -7.14 11.63 -0.52
CA ILE A 73 -6.70 10.69 0.53
C ILE A 73 -7.56 10.85 1.78
N TYR A 74 -8.16 9.76 2.26
CA TYR A 74 -8.87 9.66 3.54
C TYR A 74 -8.24 8.55 4.39
N GLY A 75 -7.53 8.94 5.45
CA GLY A 75 -6.79 7.99 6.28
C GLY A 75 -5.77 7.22 5.45
N THR A 76 -5.93 5.90 5.35
CA THR A 76 -5.09 5.01 4.54
C THR A 76 -5.66 4.71 3.15
N PHE A 77 -6.78 5.32 2.76
CA PHE A 77 -7.43 5.06 1.47
C PHE A 77 -7.29 6.26 0.52
N ILE A 78 -7.13 5.96 -0.77
CA ILE A 78 -7.22 6.94 -1.84
C ILE A 78 -8.55 6.73 -2.57
N HIS A 79 -9.38 7.75 -2.54
CA HIS A 79 -10.73 7.73 -3.09
C HIS A 79 -10.76 8.41 -4.44
N THR A 80 -11.51 7.80 -5.35
CA THR A 80 -12.14 8.50 -6.48
C THR A 80 -13.43 9.18 -5.99
N PRO A 81 -14.11 10.00 -6.80
CA PRO A 81 -15.42 10.54 -6.43
C PRO A 81 -16.47 9.46 -6.14
N ASN A 82 -16.31 8.27 -6.73
CA ASN A 82 -17.30 7.20 -6.67
C ASN A 82 -17.03 6.21 -5.52
N ALA A 83 -15.75 5.91 -5.23
CA ALA A 83 -15.36 4.83 -4.32
C ALA A 83 -13.88 4.91 -3.89
N PRO A 84 -13.49 4.26 -2.77
CA PRO A 84 -12.08 3.96 -2.50
C PRO A 84 -11.51 3.09 -3.63
N ALA A 85 -10.32 3.43 -4.13
CA ALA A 85 -9.68 2.73 -5.26
C ALA A 85 -8.29 2.19 -4.91
N TYR A 86 -7.55 2.89 -4.04
CA TYR A 86 -6.23 2.48 -3.60
C TYR A 86 -6.13 2.51 -2.08
N GLN A 87 -5.15 1.80 -1.55
CA GLN A 87 -4.79 1.82 -0.13
C GLN A 87 -3.29 2.07 0.03
N ILE A 88 -2.92 2.84 1.05
CA ILE A 88 -1.55 3.01 1.51
C ILE A 88 -1.31 2.23 2.81
N SER A 89 -0.09 1.75 3.03
CA SER A 89 0.22 0.83 4.15
C SER A 89 0.14 1.46 5.54
N SER A 90 0.17 2.78 5.62
CA SER A 90 0.11 3.52 6.89
C SER A 90 -0.36 4.95 6.63
N LEU A 91 -0.75 5.66 7.69
CA LEU A 91 -1.02 7.09 7.64
C LEU A 91 0.23 7.86 7.21
N LEU A 92 0.02 9.02 6.57
CA LEU A 92 1.09 9.85 6.02
C LEU A 92 1.99 10.51 7.08
N ASP A 93 1.53 10.60 8.33
CA ASP A 93 2.26 11.14 9.48
C ASP A 93 2.94 10.05 10.32
N ALA A 94 2.80 8.77 9.94
CA ALA A 94 3.41 7.66 10.65
C ALA A 94 4.93 7.61 10.48
N ARG A 95 5.64 7.29 11.57
CA ARG A 95 7.09 7.05 11.58
C ARG A 95 7.39 5.61 11.17
N ILE A 96 7.53 5.41 9.87
CA ILE A 96 7.80 4.11 9.23
C ILE A 96 8.98 4.25 8.29
N ASN A 97 9.67 3.15 7.98
CA ASN A 97 10.81 3.19 7.04
C ASN A 97 10.41 2.96 5.58
N LYS A 98 9.16 2.49 5.38
CA LYS A 98 8.63 2.10 4.07
C LYS A 98 7.15 2.39 3.97
N LEU A 99 6.74 3.13 2.95
CA LEU A 99 5.35 3.37 2.60
C LEU A 99 5.01 2.61 1.32
N ARG A 100 3.91 1.87 1.31
CA ARG A 100 3.45 1.08 0.16
C ARG A 100 2.10 1.55 -0.30
N ILE A 101 1.84 1.41 -1.60
CA ILE A 101 0.54 1.64 -2.23
C ILE A 101 0.10 0.41 -3.00
N ARG A 102 -1.18 0.06 -2.94
CA ARG A 102 -1.80 -1.05 -3.69
C ARG A 102 -3.17 -0.67 -4.24
N ARG A 103 -3.67 -1.41 -5.23
CA ARG A 103 -5.08 -1.35 -5.65
C ARG A 103 -5.95 -2.08 -4.64
N LEU A 104 -7.19 -1.60 -4.47
CA LEU A 104 -8.24 -2.39 -3.83
C LEU A 104 -8.88 -3.33 -4.84
N ARG A 105 -9.18 -4.54 -4.39
CA ARG A 105 -9.97 -5.53 -5.14
C ARG A 105 -11.45 -5.16 -5.09
N ALA A 106 -12.22 -5.61 -6.08
CA ALA A 106 -13.65 -5.31 -6.15
C ALA A 106 -14.41 -5.72 -4.88
N GLU A 107 -14.10 -6.90 -4.33
CA GLU A 107 -14.65 -7.41 -3.07
C GLU A 107 -14.36 -6.49 -1.87
N GLU A 108 -13.16 -5.90 -1.80
CA GLU A 108 -12.77 -4.97 -0.75
C GLU A 108 -13.54 -3.65 -0.87
N VAL A 109 -13.73 -3.16 -2.11
CA VAL A 109 -14.51 -1.95 -2.37
C VAL A 109 -15.98 -2.15 -1.98
N THR A 110 -16.61 -3.26 -2.37
CA THR A 110 -17.98 -3.58 -1.98
C THR A 110 -18.11 -3.72 -0.47
N PHE A 111 -17.14 -4.37 0.19
CA PHE A 111 -17.13 -4.52 1.65
C PHE A 111 -17.06 -3.15 2.35
N LEU A 112 -16.17 -2.26 1.92
CA LEU A 112 -16.08 -0.89 2.45
C LEU A 112 -17.37 -0.09 2.19
N GLN A 113 -17.96 -0.18 1.00
CA GLN A 113 -19.21 0.49 0.66
C GLN A 113 -20.41 -0.02 1.46
N SER A 114 -20.36 -1.27 1.95
CA SER A 114 -21.39 -1.83 2.84
C SER A 114 -21.32 -1.29 4.28
N GLY A 115 -20.37 -0.41 4.57
CA GLY A 115 -20.19 0.24 5.87
C GLY A 115 -19.13 -0.39 6.75
N ALA A 116 -18.33 -1.32 6.22
CA ALA A 116 -17.19 -1.85 6.95
C ALA A 116 -16.14 -0.74 7.21
N PRO A 117 -15.56 -0.68 8.42
CA PRO A 117 -14.72 0.45 8.80
C PRO A 117 -13.32 0.42 8.16
N THR A 118 -12.79 -0.77 7.84
CA THR A 118 -11.43 -0.93 7.32
C THR A 118 -11.24 -2.28 6.64
N VAL A 119 -10.18 -2.37 5.84
CA VAL A 119 -9.66 -3.59 5.22
C VAL A 119 -8.16 -3.65 5.52
N ALA A 120 -7.64 -4.82 5.86
CA ALA A 120 -6.21 -5.00 6.13
C ALA A 120 -5.36 -4.71 4.88
N PHE A 121 -4.14 -4.20 5.09
CA PHE A 121 -3.24 -3.97 3.98
C PHE A 121 -2.62 -5.29 3.49
N ASP A 122 -2.91 -5.65 2.24
CA ASP A 122 -2.36 -6.84 1.58
C ASP A 122 -1.00 -6.53 0.92
N ASN A 123 0.06 -7.19 1.38
CA ASN A 123 1.42 -7.00 0.84
C ASN A 123 1.64 -7.73 -0.50
N SER A 124 0.75 -8.64 -0.92
CA SER A 124 0.93 -9.40 -2.16
C SER A 124 0.59 -8.60 -3.43
N SER A 125 -0.19 -7.53 -3.28
CA SER A 125 -0.71 -6.71 -4.39
C SER A 125 -0.11 -5.30 -4.45
N VAL A 126 1.07 -5.11 -3.85
CA VAL A 126 1.77 -3.81 -3.82
C VAL A 126 2.15 -3.38 -5.24
N LEU A 127 1.81 -2.13 -5.57
CA LEU A 127 2.22 -1.49 -6.82
C LEU A 127 3.59 -0.84 -6.65
N TYR A 128 3.71 0.07 -5.69
CA TYR A 128 4.94 0.81 -5.43
C TYR A 128 5.30 0.79 -3.94
N GLU A 129 6.60 0.72 -3.66
CA GLU A 129 7.18 0.84 -2.31
C GLU A 129 8.14 2.05 -2.29
N ALA A 130 7.84 3.04 -1.46
CA ALA A 130 8.69 4.18 -1.16
C ALA A 130 9.50 3.92 0.10
N HIS A 131 10.78 4.28 0.08
CA HIS A 131 11.72 4.13 1.18
C HIS A 131 12.07 5.49 1.78
N ASP A 132 12.11 5.54 3.10
CA ASP A 132 12.66 6.67 3.85
C ASP A 132 14.17 6.78 3.56
N PRO A 133 14.76 7.97 3.42
CA PRO A 133 16.16 8.14 3.06
C PRO A 133 17.05 7.63 4.21
N PRO A 134 17.93 6.63 3.99
CA PRO A 134 18.82 6.19 5.05
C PRO A 134 19.96 7.20 5.35
N PHE A 135 20.29 8.09 4.40
CA PHE A 135 21.50 8.94 4.50
C PHE A 135 21.34 10.39 3.99
N LEU A 136 20.40 10.68 3.08
CA LEU A 136 20.30 11.98 2.40
C LEU A 136 18.96 12.66 2.67
N ILE A 137 19.01 13.83 3.31
CA ILE A 137 17.82 14.60 3.65
C ILE A 137 17.13 15.07 2.36
N ASN A 138 15.83 14.77 2.21
CA ASN A 138 14.96 15.09 1.06
C ASN A 138 15.14 14.23 -0.20
N GLU A 139 15.62 12.99 -0.08
CA GLU A 139 15.80 12.08 -1.21
C GLU A 139 15.15 10.71 -0.96
N TYR A 140 14.06 10.43 -1.65
CA TYR A 140 13.26 9.22 -1.45
C TYR A 140 13.42 8.29 -2.64
N TYR A 141 13.46 6.99 -2.39
CA TYR A 141 13.56 5.96 -3.42
C TYR A 141 12.25 5.21 -3.51
N ILE A 142 11.70 5.09 -4.72
CA ILE A 142 10.42 4.43 -4.99
C ILE A 142 10.67 3.30 -5.98
N GLN A 143 10.19 2.10 -5.68
CA GLN A 143 10.36 0.91 -6.50
C GLN A 143 9.00 0.35 -6.92
N GLY A 144 8.88 0.00 -8.20
CA GLY A 144 7.78 -0.82 -8.69
C GLY A 144 7.88 -2.25 -8.15
N ARG A 145 6.77 -2.81 -7.67
CA ARG A 145 6.67 -4.18 -7.15
C ARG A 145 5.80 -5.09 -8.03
N ALA A 146 4.90 -4.50 -8.84
CA ALA A 146 4.06 -5.25 -9.78
C ALA A 146 4.60 -5.16 -11.22
N GLY A 147 4.36 -6.20 -12.03
CA GLY A 147 4.82 -6.24 -13.43
C GLY A 147 4.22 -5.17 -14.35
N SER A 148 3.11 -4.53 -13.93
CA SER A 148 2.45 -3.42 -14.64
C SER A 148 3.02 -2.04 -14.33
N THR A 149 4.01 -1.96 -13.43
CA THR A 149 4.63 -0.69 -13.01
C THR A 149 5.86 -0.36 -13.83
N LEU A 150 6.26 0.92 -13.80
CA LEU A 150 7.49 1.36 -14.46
C LEU A 150 8.70 0.58 -13.91
N PRO A 151 9.45 -0.17 -14.76
CA PRO A 151 10.55 -1.00 -14.30
C PRO A 151 11.74 -0.18 -13.81
N GLY A 152 12.48 -0.67 -12.81
CA GLY A 152 13.61 0.02 -12.21
C GLY A 152 13.25 0.74 -10.92
N ALA A 153 14.02 1.77 -10.57
CA ALA A 153 13.78 2.59 -9.39
C ALA A 153 13.57 4.06 -9.77
N LEU A 154 12.90 4.79 -8.91
CA LEU A 154 12.64 6.22 -9.05
C LEU A 154 13.28 6.93 -7.87
N GLN A 155 14.00 8.00 -8.15
CA GLN A 155 14.53 8.92 -7.15
C GLN A 155 13.64 10.16 -7.13
N LEU A 156 13.01 10.42 -5.98
CA LEU A 156 12.22 11.60 -5.72
C LEU A 156 13.03 12.55 -4.84
N ARG A 157 13.51 13.65 -5.41
CA ARG A 157 14.40 14.60 -4.74
C ARG A 157 13.81 16.01 -4.76
N PHE A 158 13.86 16.70 -3.62
CA PHE A 158 13.53 18.12 -3.59
C PHE A 158 14.77 18.99 -3.85
N GLY A 159 14.72 19.85 -4.86
CA GLY A 159 15.81 20.74 -5.26
C GLY A 159 15.30 21.92 -6.07
N LEU A 160 16.04 23.04 -6.11
CA LEU A 160 15.66 24.22 -6.93
C LEU A 160 14.17 24.65 -6.78
N ARG A 161 13.62 24.47 -5.56
CA ARG A 161 12.23 24.78 -5.16
C ARG A 161 11.14 23.91 -5.81
N ARG A 162 11.50 22.75 -6.37
CA ARG A 162 10.56 21.78 -6.92
C ARG A 162 11.02 20.35 -6.59
N TRP A 163 10.11 19.40 -6.71
CA TRP A 163 10.42 17.99 -6.72
C TRP A 163 10.88 17.57 -8.10
N HIS A 164 11.88 16.72 -8.14
CA HIS A 164 12.47 16.14 -9.33
C HIS A 164 12.32 14.62 -9.23
N VAL A 165 11.85 14.00 -10.31
CA VAL A 165 11.70 12.54 -10.41
C VAL A 165 12.68 12.05 -11.45
N VAL A 166 13.69 11.32 -10.99
CA VAL A 166 14.69 10.70 -11.84
C VAL A 166 14.40 9.20 -11.90
N HIS A 167 14.23 8.68 -13.10
CA HIS A 167 14.14 7.25 -13.34
C HIS A 167 15.55 6.65 -13.43
N MET A 168 15.76 5.56 -12.70
CA MET A 168 16.98 4.76 -12.68
C MET A 168 16.65 3.38 -13.27
N PRO A 169 16.89 3.18 -14.57
CA PRO A 169 16.57 1.93 -15.24
C PRO A 169 17.40 0.75 -14.72
N THR A 170 16.83 -0.45 -14.75
CA THR A 170 17.51 -1.68 -14.26
C THR A 170 18.73 -2.07 -15.11
N GLN A 171 18.76 -1.71 -16.41
CA GLN A 171 19.74 -2.21 -17.39
C GLN A 171 20.78 -1.17 -17.80
N GLY A 172 21.64 -0.73 -16.87
CA GLY A 172 22.87 0.03 -17.15
C GLY A 172 22.71 1.37 -17.90
N SER A 173 21.47 1.78 -18.16
CA SER A 173 21.13 3.01 -18.84
C SER A 173 21.30 4.19 -17.89
N ARG A 174 21.59 5.36 -18.44
CA ARG A 174 21.80 6.56 -17.63
C ARG A 174 20.49 7.00 -16.97
N PRO A 175 20.54 7.45 -15.70
CA PRO A 175 19.37 8.04 -15.06
C PRO A 175 18.85 9.24 -15.86
N ASN A 176 17.53 9.34 -16.00
CA ASN A 176 16.87 10.40 -16.74
C ASN A 176 15.76 11.05 -15.89
N GLU A 177 15.67 12.37 -15.93
CA GLU A 177 14.56 13.09 -15.30
C GLU A 177 13.31 12.90 -16.14
N ILE A 178 12.25 12.37 -15.52
CA ILE A 178 10.98 12.03 -16.19
C ILE A 178 9.83 12.95 -15.78
N MET A 179 9.94 13.62 -14.62
CA MET A 179 8.85 14.42 -14.07
C MET A 179 9.36 15.46 -13.08
N THR A 180 8.65 16.58 -12.97
CA THR A 180 8.88 17.58 -11.92
C THR A 180 7.57 18.00 -11.25
N CYS A 181 7.61 18.40 -9.97
CA CYS A 181 6.45 18.94 -9.26
C CYS A 181 6.79 20.22 -8.49
N GLY A 182 6.06 21.31 -8.76
CA GLY A 182 6.27 22.57 -8.05
C GLY A 182 5.10 23.54 -8.20
N LYS A 183 5.17 24.63 -7.43
CA LYS A 183 4.15 25.68 -7.43
C LYS A 183 4.14 26.48 -8.73
N LEU A 184 2.97 27.02 -9.06
CA LEU A 184 2.79 27.99 -10.14
C LEU A 184 3.42 29.35 -9.77
N GLY A 185 4.53 29.71 -10.42
CA GLY A 185 5.16 31.03 -10.28
C GLY A 185 6.68 30.95 -10.21
N GLY A 186 7.35 31.71 -11.08
CA GLY A 186 8.80 31.73 -11.22
C GLY A 186 9.56 32.19 -9.98
N PHE A 187 10.89 32.15 -10.09
CA PHE A 187 11.92 32.42 -9.07
C PHE A 187 11.68 33.63 -8.13
N THR A 188 10.82 34.58 -8.50
CA THR A 188 10.62 35.88 -7.83
C THR A 188 9.52 35.93 -6.76
N LYS A 189 8.54 35.01 -6.69
CA LYS A 189 7.43 35.11 -5.70
C LYS A 189 7.52 34.17 -4.49
N ALA A 190 8.43 33.19 -4.50
CA ALA A 190 8.35 32.04 -3.59
C ALA A 190 9.09 32.15 -2.24
N LEU A 191 9.86 33.23 -1.98
CA LEU A 191 10.70 33.31 -0.77
C LEU A 191 9.89 33.37 0.55
N LYS A 192 8.62 33.81 0.49
CA LYS A 192 7.72 33.90 1.65
C LYS A 192 6.77 32.71 1.79
N GLN A 193 6.80 31.75 0.86
CA GLN A 193 5.73 30.75 0.66
C GLN A 193 6.07 29.33 1.13
N ARG A 194 7.14 29.17 1.92
CA ARG A 194 7.49 27.87 2.53
C ARG A 194 6.42 27.36 3.52
N ARG A 195 5.42 28.20 3.86
CA ARG A 195 4.31 27.89 4.77
C ARG A 195 2.91 27.93 4.15
N ASN A 196 2.78 28.29 2.88
CA ASN A 196 1.46 28.43 2.26
C ASN A 196 1.17 27.21 1.38
N GLU A 197 0.59 26.16 1.97
CA GLU A 197 0.16 24.93 1.30
C GLU A 197 -1.12 25.13 0.45
N LEU A 198 -1.67 26.35 0.44
CA LEU A 198 -2.90 26.70 -0.28
C LEU A 198 -2.74 26.80 -1.80
N GLU A 199 -1.51 26.94 -2.32
CA GLU A 199 -1.29 27.10 -3.76
C GLU A 199 -1.08 25.75 -4.45
N PRO A 200 -1.75 25.53 -5.60
CA PRO A 200 -1.64 24.29 -6.33
C PRO A 200 -0.22 24.01 -6.80
N SER A 201 0.19 22.75 -6.70
CA SER A 201 1.45 22.25 -7.26
C SER A 201 1.18 21.42 -8.50
N GLN A 202 1.91 21.66 -9.58
CA GLN A 202 1.70 20.95 -10.84
C GLN A 202 2.80 19.92 -11.06
N TRP A 203 2.38 18.69 -11.36
CA TRP A 203 3.23 17.65 -11.93
C TRP A 203 3.35 17.86 -13.44
N LYS A 204 4.58 17.92 -13.92
CA LYS A 204 4.91 18.08 -15.33
C LYS A 204 5.78 16.94 -15.80
N ASP A 205 5.52 16.44 -17.00
CA ASP A 205 6.39 15.47 -17.68
C ASP A 205 7.73 16.11 -18.12
N SER A 206 8.58 15.31 -18.75
CA SER A 206 9.88 15.74 -19.29
C SER A 206 9.77 16.80 -20.39
N GLU A 207 8.61 16.90 -21.05
CA GLU A 207 8.34 17.89 -22.11
C GLU A 207 7.76 19.19 -21.54
N GLY A 208 7.39 19.19 -20.26
CA GLY A 208 6.84 20.34 -19.55
C GLY A 208 5.32 20.42 -19.59
N HIS A 209 4.63 19.41 -20.12
CA HIS A 209 3.17 19.33 -20.09
C HIS A 209 2.69 18.98 -18.69
N VAL A 210 1.62 19.64 -18.24
CA VAL A 210 1.00 19.33 -16.96
C VAL A 210 0.24 18.01 -17.09
N ILE A 211 0.55 17.06 -16.23
CA ILE A 211 -0.10 15.74 -16.18
C ILE A 211 -0.96 15.57 -14.93
N ALA A 212 -0.68 16.34 -13.88
CA ALA A 212 -1.52 16.39 -12.70
C ALA A 212 -1.37 17.70 -11.92
N THR A 213 -2.39 18.06 -11.16
CA THR A 213 -2.38 19.23 -10.27
C THR A 213 -2.80 18.81 -8.88
N GLU A 214 -1.95 19.08 -7.90
CA GLU A 214 -2.28 18.92 -6.48
C GLU A 214 -3.00 20.16 -5.97
N VAL A 215 -4.10 19.94 -5.26
CA VAL A 215 -4.94 20.97 -4.66
C VAL A 215 -5.34 20.55 -3.24
N LEU A 216 -5.58 21.53 -2.37
CA LEU A 216 -6.26 21.30 -1.10
C LEU A 216 -7.73 21.64 -1.27
N LYS A 217 -8.60 20.63 -1.22
CA LYS A 217 -10.06 20.83 -1.24
C LYS A 217 -10.62 20.80 0.18
N MET A 218 -11.66 21.59 0.42
CA MET A 218 -12.43 21.48 1.67
C MET A 218 -13.33 20.25 1.58
N GLY A 219 -13.19 19.34 2.53
CA GLY A 219 -14.02 18.15 2.66
C GLY A 219 -14.60 18.01 4.07
N PRO A 220 -15.40 16.96 4.31
CA PRO A 220 -15.86 16.61 5.65
C PRO A 220 -14.62 16.32 6.53
N GLY A 221 -14.38 17.16 7.54
CA GLY A 221 -13.22 17.02 8.43
C GLY A 221 -12.04 17.97 8.15
N GLY A 222 -12.12 18.84 7.13
CA GLY A 222 -11.15 19.92 6.92
C GLY A 222 -10.52 19.95 5.54
N LYS A 223 -9.26 20.38 5.46
CA LYS A 223 -8.51 20.45 4.18
C LYS A 223 -7.98 19.08 3.82
N MET A 224 -8.35 18.59 2.65
CA MET A 224 -8.02 17.26 2.15
C MET A 224 -7.04 17.37 0.97
N PRO A 225 -5.88 16.70 1.01
CA PRO A 225 -5.01 16.55 -0.13
C PRO A 225 -5.76 15.87 -1.27
N THR A 226 -5.83 16.55 -2.42
CA THR A 226 -6.46 16.05 -3.64
C THR A 226 -5.51 16.23 -4.81
N ILE A 227 -5.52 15.29 -5.74
CA ILE A 227 -4.80 15.38 -7.01
C ILE A 227 -5.78 15.22 -8.18
N GLU A 228 -5.64 16.07 -9.17
CA GLU A 228 -6.42 16.08 -10.41
C GLU A 228 -5.48 15.72 -11.56
N LEU A 229 -5.69 14.55 -12.16
CA LEU A 229 -4.92 14.01 -13.28
C LEU A 229 -5.46 14.53 -14.61
N ARG A 230 -4.63 14.47 -15.65
CA ARG A 230 -5.05 14.67 -17.04
C ARG A 230 -5.90 13.47 -17.51
N ASP A 231 -6.92 13.73 -18.33
CA ASP A 231 -7.94 12.74 -18.73
C ASP A 231 -7.42 11.60 -19.62
N ASP A 232 -6.25 11.76 -20.23
CA ASP A 232 -5.65 10.84 -21.22
C ASP A 232 -4.47 10.04 -20.66
N LEU A 233 -4.28 10.03 -19.33
CA LEU A 233 -3.22 9.22 -18.72
C LEU A 233 -3.59 7.74 -18.71
N ASP A 234 -2.68 6.93 -19.25
CA ASP A 234 -2.76 5.48 -19.11
C ASP A 234 -2.65 5.04 -17.65
N GLN A 235 -3.02 3.78 -17.39
CA GLN A 235 -3.07 3.23 -16.04
C GLN A 235 -1.69 3.26 -15.35
N THR A 236 -0.61 3.01 -16.09
CA THR A 236 0.75 2.96 -15.52
C THR A 236 1.21 4.35 -15.10
N CYS A 237 0.98 5.37 -15.93
CA CYS A 237 1.30 6.76 -15.65
C CYS A 237 0.45 7.30 -14.49
N ARG A 238 -0.84 6.98 -14.46
CA ARG A 238 -1.73 7.30 -13.34
C ARG A 238 -1.19 6.79 -12.02
N GLU A 239 -0.83 5.51 -11.98
CA GLU A 239 -0.35 4.88 -10.74
C GLU A 239 1.02 5.38 -10.32
N LEU A 240 1.88 5.66 -11.29
CA LEU A 240 3.14 6.32 -11.06
C LEU A 240 2.91 7.70 -10.40
N VAL A 241 2.05 8.54 -10.96
CA VAL A 241 1.74 9.87 -10.40
C VAL A 241 1.12 9.75 -9.00
N LEU A 242 0.21 8.81 -8.78
CA LEU A 242 -0.37 8.56 -7.46
C LEU A 242 0.71 8.13 -6.44
N ALA A 243 1.61 7.24 -6.82
CA ALA A 243 2.71 6.80 -5.95
C ALA A 243 3.67 7.95 -5.63
N LEU A 244 4.01 8.79 -6.62
CA LEU A 244 4.85 9.97 -6.44
C LEU A 244 4.19 11.01 -5.54
N TRP A 245 2.90 11.27 -5.75
CA TRP A 245 2.10 12.17 -4.92
C TRP A 245 2.05 11.73 -3.47
N VAL A 246 1.71 10.47 -3.22
CA VAL A 246 1.69 9.87 -1.88
C VAL A 246 3.06 9.95 -1.21
N SER A 247 4.13 9.62 -1.93
CA SER A 247 5.50 9.70 -1.43
C SER A 247 5.90 11.13 -1.09
N ARG A 248 5.50 12.10 -1.92
CA ARG A 248 5.73 13.54 -1.69
C ARG A 248 5.00 14.03 -0.44
N LEU A 249 3.76 13.63 -0.25
CA LEU A 249 2.98 13.98 0.94
C LEU A 249 3.60 13.35 2.19
N TRP A 250 3.96 12.07 2.12
CA TRP A 250 4.64 11.37 3.22
C TRP A 250 5.95 12.04 3.60
N ALA A 251 6.75 12.48 2.61
CA ALA A 251 7.96 13.27 2.85
C ALA A 251 7.66 14.61 3.55
N ALA A 252 6.53 15.25 3.24
CA ALA A 252 6.14 16.52 3.84
C ALA A 252 5.60 16.36 5.28
N PHE A 253 4.81 15.32 5.54
CA PHE A 253 4.22 15.04 6.86
C PHE A 253 5.20 14.33 7.81
N GLY A 254 5.97 13.37 7.30
CA GLY A 254 6.94 12.59 8.08
C GLY A 254 8.16 13.37 8.55
N ALA A 255 8.62 14.36 7.77
CA ALA A 255 9.78 15.20 8.12
C ALA A 255 9.50 16.31 9.14
N GLY A 256 8.23 16.50 9.56
CA GLY A 256 7.76 17.69 10.28
C GLY A 256 7.50 17.57 11.79
N SER A 257 7.88 16.47 12.45
CA SER A 257 7.56 16.24 13.88
C SER A 257 8.77 15.96 14.80
N GLY A 258 9.94 16.49 14.44
CA GLY A 258 11.16 16.47 15.27
C GLY A 258 11.50 17.84 15.81
#